data_AF-A0A7Y2I1X2-F1
#
_entry.id   AF-A0A7Y2I1X2-F1
#
_cell.length_a   1.000
_cell.length_b   1.000
_cell.length_c   1.000
_cell.angle_alpha   90.00
_cell.angle_beta   90.00
_cell.angle_gamma   90.00
#
_symmetry.space_group_name_H-M   'P 1'
#
loop_
_entity.id
_entity.type
_entity.pdbx_description
1 polymer ?
#
loop_
_entity_poly.entity_id
_entity_poly.type
_entity_poly.pdbx_seq_one_letter_code
_entity_poly.pdbx_strand_id
1 'polypeptide(L)' 'SDMIIAEDDTIYILETNTIPGMTQTSLLPQSAAAHGLDYPQLLEKLIELGMAAKGR' A
#
# COMPACT_ATOMS: atom_id res chain seq x y z
N SER A 1 -2.10 -5.96 0.72
CA SER A 1 -2.38 -7.35 1.09
C SER A 1 -2.47 -8.15 -0.18
N ASP A 2 -2.01 -9.39 -0.11
CA ASP A 2 -1.87 -10.23 -1.29
C ASP A 2 -3.01 -11.25 -1.29
N MET A 3 -3.62 -11.45 -2.46
CA MET A 3 -4.86 -12.19 -2.60
C MET A 3 -4.81 -13.07 -3.85
N ILE A 4 -5.53 -14.19 -3.80
CA ILE A 4 -5.86 -15.01 -4.97
C ILE A 4 -7.38 -14.96 -5.16
N ILE A 5 -7.81 -14.80 -6.41
CA ILE A 5 -9.21 -14.89 -6.80
C ILE A 5 -9.38 -16.24 -7.50
N ALA A 6 -10.26 -17.10 -6.97
CA ALA A 6 -10.59 -18.39 -7.57
C ALA A 6 -11.56 -18.22 -8.75
N GLU A 7 -11.78 -19.29 -9.52
CA GLU A 7 -12.66 -19.28 -10.69
C GLU A 7 -14.12 -18.94 -10.38
N ASP A 8 -14.54 -19.16 -9.13
CA ASP A 8 -15.88 -18.85 -8.63
C ASP A 8 -15.98 -17.45 -7.97
N ASP A 9 -15.02 -16.56 -8.26
CA ASP A 9 -14.85 -15.23 -7.67
C ASP A 9 -14.57 -15.21 -6.15
N THR A 10 -14.33 -16.37 -5.53
CA THR A 10 -13.94 -16.41 -4.12
C THR A 10 -12.55 -15.79 -3.92
N ILE A 11 -12.46 -14.78 -3.04
CA ILE A 11 -11.21 -14.11 -2.69
C ILE A 11 -10.57 -14.80 -1.48
N TYR A 12 -9.34 -15.29 -1.66
CA TYR A 12 -8.50 -15.83 -0.60
C TYR A 12 -7.42 -14.81 -0.23
N ILE A 13 -7.41 -14.37 1.03
CA ILE A 13 -6.34 -13.53 1.57
C ILE A 13 -5.16 -14.46 1.90
N LEU A 14 -4.00 -14.17 1.32
CA LEU A 14 -2.78 -14.91 1.60
C LEU A 14 -2.01 -14.29 2.76
N GLU A 15 -1.66 -13.00 2.61
CA GLU A 15 -0.85 -12.29 3.58
C GLU A 15 -1.13 -10.79 3.61
N THR A 16 -0.76 -10.17 4.72
CA THR A 16 -0.75 -8.72 4.88
C THR A 16 0.62 -8.26 5.34
N ASN A 17 1.35 -7.63 4.42
CA ASN A 17 2.65 -7.03 4.69
C ASN A 17 2.46 -5.65 5.32
N THR A 18 2.79 -5.51 6.61
CA THR A 18 2.70 -4.21 7.32
C THR A 18 3.88 -3.28 7.03
N ILE A 19 4.98 -3.82 6.50
CA ILE A 19 6.16 -3.07 6.05
C ILE A 19 6.49 -3.54 4.62
N PRO A 20 5.80 -3.02 3.59
CA PRO A 20 6.05 -3.40 2.21
C PRO A 20 7.35 -2.79 1.68
N GLY A 21 7.81 -3.29 0.52
CA GLY A 21 8.88 -2.64 -0.22
C GLY A 21 8.51 -1.21 -0.62
N MET A 22 9.49 -0.30 -0.53
CA MET A 22 9.32 1.14 -0.80
C MET A 22 10.29 1.69 -1.85
N THR A 23 10.96 0.83 -2.62
CA THR A 23 11.77 1.28 -3.76
C THR A 23 10.89 1.64 -4.96
N GLN A 24 11.43 2.34 -5.96
CA GLN A 24 10.69 2.71 -7.17
C GLN A 24 10.05 1.51 -7.91
N THR A 25 10.67 0.34 -7.82
CA THR A 25 10.18 -0.91 -8.43
C THR A 25 9.29 -1.74 -7.52
N SER A 26 9.00 -1.25 -6.30
CA SER A 26 8.13 -1.95 -5.36
C SER A 26 6.64 -1.72 -5.68
N LEU A 27 5.81 -2.70 -5.35
CA LEU A 27 4.37 -2.70 -5.71
C LEU A 27 3.58 -1.56 -5.08
N LEU A 28 3.85 -1.20 -3.82
CA LEU A 28 3.10 -0.12 -3.14
C LEU A 28 3.36 1.24 -3.84
N PRO A 29 4.61 1.69 -4.04
CA PRO A 29 4.91 2.90 -4.82
C PRO A 29 4.31 2.87 -6.24
N GLN A 30 4.39 1.74 -6.95
CA GLN A 30 3.82 1.62 -8.30
C GLN A 30 2.30 1.75 -8.30
N SER A 31 1.62 1.14 -7.33
CA SER A 31 0.16 1.21 -7.21
C SER A 31 -0.32 2.63 -6.88
N ALA A 32 0.41 3.34 -6.01
CA ALA A 32 0.15 4.75 -5.69
C ALA A 32 0.31 5.63 -6.94
N ALA A 33 1.40 5.45 -7.69
CA ALA A 33 1.64 6.19 -8.93
C ALA A 33 0.55 5.93 -9.98
N ALA A 34 0.06 4.69 -10.10
CA ALA A 34 -1.06 4.34 -10.97
C ALA A 34 -2.38 5.04 -10.57
N HIS A 35 -2.48 5.55 -9.34
CA HIS A 35 -3.61 6.36 -8.85
C HIS A 35 -3.29 7.86 -8.83
N GLY A 36 -2.20 8.29 -9.48
CA GLY A 36 -1.82 9.69 -9.59
C GLY A 36 -1.12 10.26 -8.36
N LEU A 37 -0.70 9.40 -7.42
CA LEU A 37 0.06 9.80 -6.24
C LEU A 37 1.55 9.50 -6.46
N ASP A 38 2.36 10.54 -6.65
CA ASP A 38 3.80 10.36 -6.83
C ASP A 38 4.49 9.93 -5.52
N TYR A 39 5.76 9.53 -5.62
CA TYR A 39 6.47 8.96 -4.49
C TYR A 39 6.62 9.92 -3.30
N PRO A 40 7.04 11.20 -3.49
CA PRO A 40 7.02 12.20 -2.42
C PRO A 40 5.64 12.36 -1.76
N GLN A 41 4.56 12.44 -2.54
CA GLN A 41 3.20 12.58 -2.01
C GLN A 41 2.77 11.35 -1.21
N LEU A 42 3.13 10.14 -1.65
CA LEU A 42 2.90 8.91 -0.90
C LEU A 42 3.59 8.95 0.47
N LEU A 43 4.85 9.39 0.51
CA LEU A 43 5.60 9.51 1.77
C LEU A 43 4.99 10.54 2.70
N GLU A 44 4.64 11.72 2.18
CA GLU A 44 3.96 12.76 2.95
C GLU A 44 2.67 12.22 3.58
N LYS A 45 1.88 11.47 2.81
CA LYS A 45 0.64 10.88 3.31
C LYS A 45 0.87 9.87 4.44
N LEU A 46 1.87 9.01 4.31
CA LEU A 46 2.19 8.03 5.35
C LEU A 46 2.68 8.71 6.64
N ILE A 47 3.45 9.80 6.53
CA ILE A 47 3.91 10.59 7.68
C ILE A 47 2.73 11.27 8.37
N GLU A 48 1.83 11.91 7.62
CA GLU A 48 0.60 12.52 8.16
C GLU A 48 -0.22 11.51 8.96
N LEU A 49 -0.47 10.33 8.38
CA LEU A 49 -1.23 9.26 9.01
C LEU A 49 -0.55 8.77 10.30
N GLY A 50 0.77 8.59 10.27
CA GLY A 50 1.56 8.20 11.45
C GLY A 50 1.51 9.25 12.57
N MET A 51 1.52 10.54 12.21
CA MET A 51 1.42 11.64 13.18
C MET A 51 0.02 11.73 13.79
N ALA A 52 -1.04 11.58 12.97
CA ALA A 52 -2.42 11.56 13.45
C ALA A 52 -2.71 10.37 14.38
N ALA A 53 -2.23 9.17 14.02
CA ALA A 53 -2.40 7.97 14.83
C ALA A 53 -1.70 8.06 16.20
N LYS A 54 -0.63 8.85 16.30
CA LYS A 54 0.13 9.04 17.54
C LYS A 54 -0.56 9.97 18.55
N GLY A 55 -1.68 10.59 18.21
CA GLY A 55 -2.43 11.48 19.13
C GLY A 55 -1.63 12.72 19.51
N ARG A 56 -1.15 13.46 18.51
CA ARG A 56 -0.62 14.82 18.68
C ARG A 56 -1.65 15.83 18.24
#